data_AF-F9ZV19-F1
#
_entry.id   AF-F9ZV19-F1
#
_cell.length_a   1.000
_cell.length_b   1.000
_cell.length_c   1.000
_cell.angle_alpha   90.00
_cell.angle_beta   90.00
_cell.angle_gamma   90.00
#
_symmetry.space_group_name_H-M   'P 1'
#
loop_
_entity.id
_entity.type
_entity.pdbx_description
1 polymer ?
#
loop_
_entity_poly.entity_id
_entity_poly.type
_entity_poly.pdbx_seq_one_letter_code
_entity_poly.pdbx_strand_id
1 'polypeptide(L)'
;MKKAVLGLTVFILVGCGASELKQSLAEVRGQNIEVIRTYPTSKLQAINGNTVYSYAQNSKQGTPCEIFFEVNEQNVIVETSYKGQGCNAFYNDTLKQQH
;
A
#
# COMPACT_ATOMS: atom_id res chain seq x y z
N MET A 1 10.47 26.54 48.88
CA MET A 1 9.28 26.94 48.10
C MET A 1 9.22 26.08 46.84
N LYS A 2 8.17 25.27 46.71
CA LYS A 2 7.90 24.38 45.56
C LYS A 2 7.29 25.20 44.42
N LYS A 3 7.86 25.21 43.20
CA LYS A 3 7.17 25.52 41.92
C LYS A 3 7.97 24.85 40.78
N ALA A 4 7.54 23.68 40.32
CA ALA A 4 6.62 23.44 39.21
C ALA A 4 7.39 23.23 37.89
N VAL A 5 7.68 21.95 37.61
CA VAL A 5 7.92 21.44 36.26
C VAL A 5 6.65 21.69 35.45
N LEU A 6 6.74 22.42 34.34
CA LEU A 6 5.65 22.56 33.39
C LEU A 6 6.21 22.37 31.99
N GLY A 7 5.95 21.20 31.42
CA GLY A 7 6.30 20.88 30.05
C GLY A 7 5.43 21.64 29.05
N LEU A 8 5.97 21.76 27.83
CA LEU A 8 5.15 21.92 26.65
C LEU A 8 5.80 21.13 25.51
N THR A 9 5.38 19.88 25.44
CA THR A 9 5.52 18.97 24.30
C THR A 9 4.88 19.62 23.07
N VAL A 10 5.71 20.11 22.15
CA VAL A 10 5.25 20.58 20.85
C VAL A 10 5.12 19.37 19.91
N PHE A 11 3.86 18.96 19.74
CA PHE A 11 3.25 18.24 18.62
C PHE A 11 4.17 17.87 17.44
N ILE A 12 4.65 16.63 17.43
CA ILE A 12 5.04 15.91 16.20
C ILE A 12 3.79 15.18 15.72
N LEU A 13 2.89 15.87 15.03
CA LEU A 13 1.66 15.28 14.49
C LEU A 13 1.41 15.72 13.06
N VAL A 14 2.24 15.24 12.12
CA VAL A 14 1.86 15.09 10.71
C VAL A 14 2.85 14.14 10.04
N GLY A 15 2.46 12.89 9.82
CA GLY A 15 3.24 11.97 8.97
C GLY A 15 2.97 10.47 9.06
N CYS A 16 2.16 9.99 10.01
CA CYS A 16 2.19 8.56 10.39
C CYS A 16 1.15 7.68 9.66
N GLY A 17 1.04 7.73 8.32
CA GLY A 17 0.11 6.86 7.60
C GLY A 17 0.48 6.52 6.15
N ALA A 18 1.12 7.45 5.43
CA ALA A 18 1.60 7.17 4.07
C ALA A 18 2.91 6.37 4.04
N SER A 19 3.66 6.36 5.14
CA SER A 19 4.92 5.63 5.31
C SER A 19 4.71 4.11 5.34
N GLU A 20 3.69 3.65 6.08
CA GLU A 20 3.43 2.21 6.27
C GLU A 20 3.04 1.50 4.98
N LEU A 21 2.15 2.10 4.18
CA LEU A 21 1.79 1.52 2.89
C LEU A 21 2.98 1.46 1.94
N LYS A 22 3.79 2.53 1.87
CA LYS A 22 4.99 2.54 1.03
C LYS A 22 5.98 1.45 1.44
N GLN A 23 6.15 1.24 2.75
CA GLN A 23 7.00 0.18 3.27
C GLN A 23 6.45 -1.20 2.91
N SER A 24 5.16 -1.46 3.15
CA SER A 24 4.52 -2.72 2.80
C SER A 24 4.56 -3.03 1.30
N LEU A 25 4.38 -2.02 0.44
CA LEU A 25 4.53 -2.18 -1.00
C LEU A 25 5.99 -2.43 -1.41
N ALA A 26 6.95 -1.81 -0.73
CA ALA A 26 8.37 -2.10 -0.94
C ALA A 26 8.74 -3.54 -0.53
N GLU A 27 8.16 -4.06 0.56
CA GLU A 27 8.41 -5.43 1.05
C GLU A 27 8.01 -6.53 0.05
N VAL A 28 6.97 -6.29 -0.77
CA VAL A 28 6.51 -7.27 -1.76
C VAL A 28 7.25 -7.15 -3.10
N ARG A 29 8.05 -6.11 -3.32
CA ARG A 29 8.90 -6.04 -4.52
C ARG A 29 9.93 -7.18 -4.48
N GLY A 30 10.09 -7.85 -5.61
CA GLY A 30 10.92 -9.04 -5.74
C GLY A 30 10.23 -10.34 -5.34
N GLN A 31 9.00 -10.29 -4.81
CA GLN A 31 8.19 -11.47 -4.55
C GLN A 31 7.36 -11.86 -5.76
N ASN A 32 6.91 -13.11 -5.79
CA ASN A 32 5.93 -13.56 -6.76
C ASN A 32 4.56 -12.92 -6.47
N ILE A 33 3.82 -12.55 -7.52
CA ILE A 33 2.49 -11.94 -7.41
C ILE A 33 1.46 -12.79 -6.66
N GLU A 34 1.68 -14.10 -6.52
CA GLU A 34 0.87 -15.01 -5.71
C GLU A 34 0.78 -14.64 -4.22
N VAL A 35 1.67 -13.75 -3.73
CA VAL A 35 1.52 -13.15 -2.39
C VAL A 35 0.24 -12.31 -2.28
N ILE A 36 -0.25 -11.78 -3.40
CA ILE A 36 -1.52 -11.05 -3.47
C ILE A 36 -2.65 -12.07 -3.68
N ARG A 37 -3.27 -12.50 -2.59
CA ARG A 37 -4.23 -13.61 -2.55
C ARG A 37 -5.65 -13.22 -2.98
N THR A 38 -5.77 -12.36 -3.99
CA THR A 38 -7.07 -11.94 -4.54
C THR A 38 -6.99 -11.70 -6.04
N TYR A 39 -8.15 -11.62 -6.68
CA TYR A 39 -8.24 -11.37 -8.12
C TYR A 39 -8.09 -9.87 -8.42
N PRO A 40 -7.34 -9.53 -9.47
CA PRO A 40 -7.20 -8.15 -9.92
C PRO A 40 -8.51 -7.63 -10.50
N THR A 41 -8.74 -6.33 -10.34
CA THR A 41 -9.83 -5.61 -11.02
C THR A 41 -9.57 -5.52 -12.52
N SER A 42 -8.33 -5.25 -12.91
CA SER A 42 -7.94 -5.24 -14.32
C SER A 42 -6.48 -5.69 -14.52
N LYS A 43 -6.18 -6.06 -15.77
CA LYS A 43 -4.86 -6.46 -16.23
C LYS A 43 -4.52 -5.69 -17.50
N LEU A 44 -3.34 -5.10 -17.55
CA LEU A 44 -2.83 -4.32 -18.68
C LEU A 44 -1.40 -4.77 -19.00
N GLN A 45 -0.94 -4.53 -20.24
CA GLN A 45 0.47 -4.73 -20.60
C GLN A 45 1.16 -3.37 -20.69
N ALA A 46 2.25 -3.21 -19.94
CA ALA A 46 3.08 -2.03 -19.98
C ALA A 46 3.96 -2.02 -21.25
N ILE A 47 4.45 -0.83 -21.62
CA ILE A 47 5.26 -0.62 -22.84
C ILE A 47 6.56 -1.45 -22.80
N ASN A 48 7.07 -1.73 -21.60
CA ASN A 48 8.26 -2.56 -21.38
C ASN A 48 7.98 -4.08 -21.44
N GLY A 49 6.77 -4.50 -21.80
CA GLY A 49 6.36 -5.91 -21.89
C GLY A 49 5.81 -6.50 -20.59
N ASN A 50 6.00 -5.82 -19.45
CA ASN A 50 5.53 -6.27 -18.15
C ASN A 50 4.00 -6.27 -18.07
N THR A 51 3.45 -7.09 -17.17
CA THR A 51 2.03 -7.08 -16.86
C THR A 51 1.77 -6.17 -15.67
N VAL A 52 0.78 -5.27 -15.78
CA VAL A 52 0.30 -4.46 -14.66
C VAL A 52 -1.04 -5.01 -14.20
N TYR A 53 -1.10 -5.44 -12.94
CA TYR A 53 -2.33 -5.80 -12.26
C TYR A 53 -2.83 -4.62 -11.43
N SER A 54 -4.11 -4.27 -11.59
CA SER A 54 -4.76 -3.27 -10.74
C SER A 54 -5.71 -3.94 -9.75
N TYR A 55 -5.79 -3.35 -8.56
CA TYR A 55 -6.68 -3.78 -7.49
C TYR A 55 -7.38 -2.53 -6.97
N ALA A 56 -8.65 -2.37 -7.33
CA ALA A 56 -9.45 -1.21 -6.98
C ALA A 56 -10.54 -1.59 -5.98
N GLN A 57 -10.62 -0.86 -4.88
CA GLN A 57 -11.70 -0.96 -3.93
C GLN A 57 -11.92 0.38 -3.22
N ASN A 58 -13.13 0.59 -2.73
CA ASN A 58 -13.37 1.66 -1.77
C ASN A 58 -12.83 1.23 -0.41
N SER A 59 -12.11 2.14 0.26
CA SER A 59 -11.77 1.99 1.67
C SER A 59 -13.03 1.82 2.52
N LYS A 60 -12.87 1.42 3.79
CA LYS A 60 -14.00 1.33 4.74
C LYS A 60 -14.74 2.66 4.92
N GLN A 61 -14.10 3.78 4.60
CA GLN A 61 -14.66 5.14 4.66
C GLN A 61 -15.30 5.57 3.32
N GLY A 62 -15.40 4.67 2.34
CA GLY A 62 -15.99 4.97 1.03
C GLY A 62 -15.08 5.76 0.09
N THR A 63 -13.80 5.92 0.42
CA THR A 63 -12.84 6.62 -0.45
C THR A 63 -12.23 5.66 -1.46
N PRO A 64 -12.13 6.02 -2.75
CA PRO A 64 -11.54 5.12 -3.74
C PRO A 64 -10.04 4.93 -3.45
N CYS A 65 -9.62 3.68 -3.54
CA CYS A 65 -8.23 3.26 -3.56
C CYS A 65 -7.99 2.31 -4.73
N GLU A 66 -6.85 2.46 -5.40
CA GLU A 66 -6.35 1.52 -6.39
C GLU A 66 -4.86 1.26 -6.17
N ILE A 67 -4.47 0.00 -6.14
CA ILE A 67 -3.07 -0.44 -6.02
C ILE A 67 -2.68 -1.17 -7.29
N PHE A 68 -1.49 -0.87 -7.80
CA PHE A 68 -0.94 -1.44 -9.01
C PHE A 68 0.32 -2.24 -8.69
N PHE A 69 0.39 -3.46 -9.23
CA PHE A 69 1.56 -4.30 -9.20
C PHE A 69 2.02 -4.56 -10.63
N GLU A 70 3.19 -4.05 -10.98
CA GLU A 70 3.85 -4.39 -12.23
C GLU A 70 4.69 -5.64 -12.01
N VAL A 71 4.49 -6.65 -12.86
CA VAL A 71 5.18 -7.93 -12.80
C VAL A 71 5.90 -8.22 -14.10
N ASN A 72 7.06 -8.85 -13.99
CA ASN A 72 7.79 -9.36 -15.15
C ASN A 72 7.22 -10.69 -15.66
N GLU A 73 7.85 -11.25 -16.69
CA GLU A 73 7.45 -12.52 -17.33
C GLU A 73 7.50 -13.72 -16.37
N GLN A 74 8.31 -13.65 -15.30
CA GLN A 74 8.41 -14.65 -14.25
C GLN A 74 7.37 -14.46 -13.13
N ASN A 75 6.39 -13.56 -13.31
CA ASN A 75 5.38 -13.19 -12.32
C ASN A 75 5.97 -12.59 -11.03
N VAL A 76 7.16 -11.98 -11.11
CA VAL A 76 7.79 -11.29 -9.98
C VAL A 76 7.42 -9.81 -10.01
N ILE A 77 7.01 -9.27 -8.86
CA ILE A 77 6.67 -7.86 -8.68
C ILE A 77 7.95 -7.01 -8.82
N VAL A 78 7.99 -6.16 -9.85
CA VAL A 78 9.14 -5.28 -10.11
C VAL A 78 8.88 -3.84 -9.70
N GLU A 79 7.62 -3.39 -9.72
CA GLU A 79 7.22 -2.04 -9.33
C GLU A 79 5.83 -2.06 -8.67
N THR A 80 5.60 -1.11 -7.77
CA THR A 80 4.34 -0.98 -7.04
C THR A 80 3.94 0.48 -6.99
N SER A 81 2.68 0.78 -7.24
CA SER A 81 2.15 2.13 -7.08
C SER A 81 0.73 2.09 -6.54
N TYR A 82 0.22 3.24 -6.10
CA TYR A 82 -1.15 3.35 -5.64
C TYR A 82 -1.71 4.74 -5.93
N LYS A 83 -3.03 4.82 -6.02
CA LYS A 83 -3.79 6.04 -6.24
C LYS A 83 -4.99 6.06 -5.29
N GLY A 84 -5.31 7.24 -4.77
CA GLY A 84 -6.45 7.46 -3.91
C GLY A 84 -6.10 7.48 -2.41
N GLN A 85 -7.12 7.34 -1.57
CA GLN A 85 -7.00 7.45 -0.11
C GLN A 85 -7.45 6.17 0.58
N GLY A 86 -6.88 5.87 1.74
CA GLY A 86 -7.23 4.67 2.51
C GLY A 86 -6.61 3.37 2.00
N CYS A 87 -5.62 3.45 1.10
CA CYS A 87 -4.98 2.27 0.51
C CYS A 87 -4.21 1.40 1.50
N ASN A 88 -3.78 1.94 2.64
CA ASN A 88 -3.15 1.15 3.70
C ASN A 88 -4.12 0.11 4.27
N ALA A 89 -5.36 0.52 4.58
CA ALA A 89 -6.39 -0.39 5.07
C ALA A 89 -6.75 -1.44 4.01
N PHE A 90 -6.92 -1.04 2.75
CA PHE A 90 -7.19 -1.98 1.65
C PHE A 90 -6.07 -3.02 1.49
N TYR A 91 -4.81 -2.57 1.45
CA TYR A 91 -3.68 -3.47 1.31
C TYR A 91 -3.60 -4.46 2.48
N ASN A 92 -3.67 -3.98 3.73
CA ASN A 92 -3.55 -4.83 4.91
C ASN A 92 -4.74 -5.77 5.09
N ASP A 93 -5.97 -5.30 4.82
CA ASP A 93 -7.19 -6.05 5.10
C ASP A 93 -7.62 -6.97 3.96
N THR A 94 -7.18 -6.71 2.72
CA THR A 94 -7.71 -7.42 1.54
C THR A 94 -6.61 -8.07 0.71
N LEU A 95 -5.46 -7.42 0.54
CA LEU A 95 -4.39 -7.93 -0.31
C LEU A 95 -3.40 -8.81 0.48
N LYS A 96 -3.10 -8.48 1.73
CA LYS A 96 -2.11 -9.16 2.59
C LYS A 96 -2.71 -10.12 3.63
N GLN A 97 -4.02 -10.16 3.84
CA GLN A 97 -4.61 -11.11 4.81
C GLN A 97 -4.48 -12.56 4.36
N GLN A 98 -3.47 -13.28 4.88
CA GLN A 98 -3.59 -14.61 5.48
C GLN A 98 -2.36 -14.88 6.38
N HIS A 99 -2.36 -14.36 7.61
CA HIS A 99 -1.64 -14.94 8.76
C HIS A 99 -2.35 -14.59 10.06
#